data_AF-A0A937VDM8-F1
#
_entry.id   AF-A0A937VDM8-F1
#
_cell.length_a   1.000
_cell.length_b   1.000
_cell.length_c   1.000
_cell.angle_alpha   90.00
_cell.angle_beta   90.00
_cell.angle_gamma   90.00
#
_symmetry.space_group_name_H-M   'P 1'
#
loop_
_entity.id
_entity.type
_entity.pdbx_description
1 polymer ?
#
loop_
_entity_poly.entity_id
_entity_poly.type
_entity_poly.pdbx_seq_one_letter_code
_entity_poly.pdbx_strand_id
1 'polypeptide(L)'
;MKEPTDNALTAEAGELREHYDFDYSKARPNRFAERLGQDSLMVVLEPDVAAIFPTTESVNDTLRAIAALRANMPQRSKTAARSTK
;
A
#
# COMPACT_ATOMS: atom_id res chain seq x y z
N MET A 1 12.62 -45.54 -20.00
CA MET A 1 12.36 -44.39 -19.11
C MET A 1 13.21 -43.25 -19.61
N LYS A 2 12.60 -42.19 -20.12
CA LYS A 2 13.29 -40.98 -20.59
C LYS A 2 12.74 -39.86 -19.71
N GLU A 3 13.58 -39.37 -18.81
CA GLU A 3 13.26 -38.25 -17.91
C GLU A 3 12.85 -37.03 -18.76
N PRO A 4 11.73 -36.35 -18.47
CA PRO A 4 11.44 -35.07 -19.06
C PRO A 4 12.33 -34.05 -18.37
N THR A 5 13.27 -33.47 -19.10
CA THR A 5 14.04 -32.33 -18.62
C THR A 5 13.06 -31.17 -18.41
N ASP A 6 12.70 -30.92 -17.15
CA ASP A 6 12.04 -29.71 -16.68
C ASP A 6 12.96 -28.52 -16.95
N ASN A 7 12.90 -27.99 -18.17
CA ASN A 7 13.51 -26.69 -18.48
C ASN A 7 12.69 -25.97 -19.55
N ALA A 8 11.49 -25.54 -19.17
CA ALA A 8 10.66 -24.66 -19.98
C ALA A 8 9.80 -23.73 -19.10
N LEU A 9 10.44 -23.06 -18.14
CA LEU A 9 9.85 -21.92 -17.43
C LEU A 9 10.71 -20.66 -17.54
N THR A 10 11.59 -20.59 -18.55
CA THR A 10 12.21 -19.34 -18.96
C THR A 10 11.24 -18.57 -19.83
N ALA A 11 10.39 -17.80 -19.14
CA ALA A 11 9.85 -16.51 -19.54
C ALA A 11 10.05 -16.15 -21.03
N GLU A 12 9.06 -16.50 -21.84
CA GLU A 12 8.73 -15.76 -23.07
C GLU A 12 8.22 -14.36 -22.65
N ALA A 13 9.10 -13.56 -22.03
CA ALA A 13 8.89 -12.13 -21.93
C ALA A 13 9.08 -11.60 -23.35
N GLY A 14 7.97 -11.51 -24.09
CA GLY A 14 7.94 -11.12 -25.49
C GLY A 14 8.89 -9.96 -25.75
N GLU A 15 9.93 -10.25 -26.54
CA GLU A 15 11.00 -9.32 -26.85
C GLU A 15 10.41 -8.03 -27.41
N LEU A 16 10.84 -6.88 -26.88
CA LEU A 16 10.38 -5.59 -27.37
C LEU A 16 10.81 -5.44 -28.83
N ARG A 17 9.89 -4.98 -29.70
CA ARG A 17 10.19 -4.80 -31.12
C ARG A 17 11.34 -3.81 -31.30
N GLU A 18 12.13 -3.97 -32.36
CA GLU A 18 13.31 -3.14 -32.65
C GLU A 18 13.06 -1.62 -32.64
N HIS A 19 11.82 -1.17 -32.89
CA HIS A 19 11.46 0.25 -32.86
C HIS A 19 11.23 0.83 -31.44
N TYR A 20 11.19 -0.01 -30.41
CA TYR A 20 11.11 0.41 -29.01
C TYR A 20 12.51 0.59 -28.43
N ASP A 21 13.27 1.54 -28.99
CA ASP A 21 14.54 2.01 -28.43
C ASP A 21 14.28 3.21 -27.51
N PHE A 22 14.17 2.96 -26.21
CA PHE A 22 13.87 3.99 -25.22
C PHE A 22 15.13 4.77 -24.81
N ASP A 23 15.37 5.91 -25.45
CA ASP A 23 16.41 6.86 -25.03
C ASP A 23 15.94 7.69 -23.81
N TYR A 24 16.23 7.17 -22.61
CA TYR A 24 15.87 7.84 -21.36
C TYR A 24 16.60 9.16 -21.12
N SER A 25 17.67 9.49 -21.87
CA SER A 25 18.30 10.82 -21.77
C SER A 25 17.38 11.94 -22.28
N LYS A 26 16.42 11.60 -23.14
CA LYS A 26 15.38 12.50 -23.65
C LYS A 26 14.07 12.40 -22.87
N ALA A 27 14.02 11.59 -21.81
CA ALA A 27 12.82 11.45 -21.00
C ALA A 27 12.46 12.78 -20.35
N ARG A 28 11.17 13.10 -20.36
CA ARG A 28 10.64 14.27 -19.66
C ARG A 28 10.04 13.84 -18.32
N PRO A 29 10.16 14.66 -17.26
CA PRO A 29 9.41 14.44 -16.03
C PRO A 29 7.93 14.25 -16.33
N ASN A 30 7.29 13.33 -15.61
CA ASN A 30 5.87 13.05 -15.80
C ASN A 30 5.05 14.32 -15.53
N ARG A 31 4.25 14.77 -16.51
CA ARG A 31 3.37 15.96 -16.40
C ARG A 31 2.32 15.88 -15.29
N PHE A 32 2.07 14.68 -14.76
CA PHE A 32 1.18 14.43 -13.64
C PHE A 32 1.91 14.26 -12.31
N ALA A 33 3.24 14.23 -12.32
CA ALA A 33 4.03 14.11 -11.10
C ALA A 33 3.76 15.28 -10.15
N GLU A 34 3.45 16.48 -10.66
CA GLU A 34 3.08 17.62 -9.81
C GLU A 34 1.72 17.44 -9.12
N ARG A 35 0.81 16.63 -9.68
CA ARG A 35 -0.52 16.39 -9.11
C ARG A 35 -0.47 15.46 -7.91
N LEU A 36 0.50 14.56 -7.88
CA LEU A 36 0.89 13.82 -6.68
C LEU A 36 1.94 14.69 -5.98
N GLY A 37 1.53 15.52 -5.03
CA GLY A 37 2.50 16.19 -4.16
C GLY A 37 3.51 15.17 -3.64
N GLN A 38 4.77 15.57 -3.42
CA GLN A 38 5.86 14.63 -3.11
C GLN A 38 5.56 13.67 -1.93
N ASP A 39 4.64 14.07 -1.04
CA ASP A 39 4.20 13.29 0.12
C ASP A 39 2.79 12.66 -0.04
N SER A 40 2.29 12.53 -1.27
CA SER A 40 0.95 11.99 -1.53
C SER A 40 0.97 10.46 -1.53
N LEU A 41 0.42 9.85 -0.48
CA LEU A 41 0.19 8.41 -0.41
C LEU A 41 -1.19 8.05 -0.99
N MET A 42 -1.23 7.25 -2.06
CA MET A 42 -2.48 6.68 -2.57
C MET A 42 -2.80 5.38 -1.83
N VAL A 43 -4.02 5.30 -1.28
CA VAL A 43 -4.56 4.10 -0.64
C VAL A 43 -5.87 3.76 -1.32
N VAL A 44 -6.02 2.49 -1.72
CA VAL A 44 -7.25 1.98 -2.31
C VAL A 44 -8.13 1.45 -1.19
N LEU A 45 -9.38 1.89 -1.16
CA LEU A 45 -10.41 1.36 -0.28
C LEU A 45 -11.19 0.26 -1.00
N GLU A 46 -11.66 -0.72 -0.25
CA GLU A 46 -12.61 -1.70 -0.77
C GLU A 46 -13.95 -1.02 -1.13
N PRO A 47 -14.72 -1.53 -2.11
CA PRO A 47 -15.91 -0.87 -2.63
C PRO A 47 -17.00 -0.63 -1.58
N ASP A 48 -17.14 -1.55 -0.63
CA ASP A 48 -18.08 -1.46 0.49
C ASP A 48 -17.72 -0.34 1.46
N VAL A 49 -16.43 -0.21 1.78
CA VAL A 49 -15.90 0.86 2.63
C VAL A 49 -16.00 2.21 1.92
N ALA A 50 -15.67 2.25 0.63
CA ALA A 50 -15.77 3.47 -0.20
C ALA A 50 -17.22 3.98 -0.31
N ALA A 51 -18.21 3.08 -0.32
CA ALA A 51 -19.62 3.46 -0.34
C ALA A 51 -20.07 4.16 0.96
N ILE A 52 -19.45 3.81 2.09
CA ILE A 52 -19.72 4.43 3.40
C ILE A 52 -18.96 5.76 3.54
N PHE A 53 -17.75 5.83 3.00
CA PHE A 53 -16.87 7.00 3.11
C PHE A 53 -16.60 7.65 1.75
N PRO A 54 -17.50 8.53 1.26
CA PRO A 54 -17.39 9.11 -0.07
C PRO A 54 -16.26 10.14 -0.21
N THR A 55 -15.69 10.63 0.89
CA THR A 55 -14.63 11.64 0.89
C THR A 55 -13.45 11.23 1.77
N THR A 56 -12.25 11.65 1.38
CA THR A 56 -11.01 11.41 2.15
C THR A 56 -11.05 12.07 3.54
N GLU A 57 -11.72 13.22 3.65
CA GLU A 57 -11.92 13.93 4.94
C GLU A 57 -12.70 13.05 5.93
N SER A 58 -13.81 12.45 5.49
CA SER A 58 -14.66 11.59 6.33
C SER A 58 -13.91 10.35 6.85
N VAL A 59 -13.07 9.73 6.00
CA VAL A 59 -12.20 8.61 6.42
C VAL A 59 -11.21 9.09 7.47
N ASN A 60 -10.50 10.17 7.20
CA ASN A 60 -9.43 10.67 8.05
C ASN A 60 -9.94 11.10 9.42
N ASP A 61 -11.07 11.78 9.49
CA ASP A 61 -11.66 12.20 10.76
C ASP A 61 -12.08 11.01 11.61
N THR A 62 -12.68 9.99 10.98
CA THR A 62 -13.07 8.75 11.66
C THR A 62 -11.85 8.02 12.21
N LEU A 63 -10.80 7.84 11.39
CA LEU A 63 -9.57 7.17 11.82
C LEU A 63 -8.85 7.95 12.93
N ARG A 64 -8.85 9.29 12.88
CA ARG A 64 -8.30 10.16 13.94
C ARG A 64 -9.09 10.04 15.23
N ALA A 65 -10.43 10.01 15.17
CA ALA A 65 -11.26 9.79 16.34
C ALA A 65 -10.95 8.43 16.99
N ILE A 66 -10.83 7.36 16.19
CA ILE A 66 -10.44 6.03 16.68
C ILE A 66 -9.04 6.06 17.30
N ALA A 67 -8.08 6.74 16.67
CA ALA A 67 -6.73 6.89 17.21
C ALA A 67 -6.72 7.63 18.56
N ALA A 68 -7.50 8.71 18.69
CA ALA A 68 -7.65 9.47 19.92
C ALA A 68 -8.30 8.63 21.03
N LEU A 69 -9.34 7.85 20.71
CA LEU A 69 -9.97 6.92 21.65
C LEU A 69 -8.97 5.88 22.17
N ARG A 70 -8.13 5.32 21.28
CA ARG A 70 -7.07 4.38 21.66
C ARG A 70 -6.00 5.03 22.55
N ALA A 71 -5.59 6.26 22.23
CA ALA A 71 -4.59 6.98 23.01
C ALA A 71 -5.08 7.32 24.43
N ASN A 72 -6.37 7.62 24.58
CA ASN A 72 -6.98 8.00 25.85
C ASN A 72 -7.48 6.80 26.68
N MET A 73 -7.37 5.57 26.16
CA MET A 73 -7.74 4.39 26.92
C MET A 73 -6.69 4.13 28.00
N PRO A 74 -7.04 4.13 29.31
CA PRO A 74 -6.09 3.81 30.35
C PRO A 74 -5.56 2.40 30.11
N GLN A 75 -4.26 2.30 29.81
CA GLN A 75 -3.56 1.03 29.78
C GLN A 75 -3.81 0.37 31.13
N ARG A 76 -4.64 -0.67 31.16
CA ARG A 76 -4.95 -1.42 32.37
C ARG A 76 -3.65 -2.09 32.81
N SER A 77 -2.88 -1.38 33.61
CA SER A 77 -1.65 -1.90 34.20
C SER A 77 -2.04 -3.12 35.01
N LYS A 78 -1.40 -4.25 34.70
CA LYS A 78 -1.54 -5.48 35.47
C LYS A 78 -0.89 -5.27 36.83
N THR A 79 -1.61 -4.66 37.76
CA THR A 79 -1.17 -4.58 39.16
C THR A 79 -2.28 -5.11 40.05
N ALA A 80 -2.20 -6.40 40.38
CA ALA A 80 -2.62 -6.96 41.67
C ALA A 80 -2.47 -8.49 41.66
N ALA A 81 -1.26 -8.99 41.89
CA ALA A 81 -1.07 -10.35 42.41
C ALA A 81 0.29 -10.47 43.10
N ARG A 82 0.43 -9.82 44.27
CA ARG A 82 1.34 -10.24 45.35
C ARG A 82 0.91 -9.55 46.64
N SER A 83 -0.23 -9.97 47.15
CA SER A 83 -0.57 -9.77 48.55
C SER A 83 0.20 -10.80 49.36
N THR A 84 1.05 -10.28 50.22
CA THR A 84 1.80 -10.93 51.28
C THR A 84 0.93 -11.79 52.20
N LYS A 85 1.43 -12.97 52.57
CA LYS A 85 1.20 -13.58 53.88
C LYS A 85 2.46 -14.33 54.30
#